data_AF-A0A518DA29-F1
#
_entry.id   AF-A0A518DA29-F1
#
_cell.length_a   1.000
_cell.length_b   1.000
_cell.length_c   1.000
_cell.angle_alpha   90.00
_cell.angle_beta   90.00
_cell.angle_gamma   90.00
#
_symmetry.space_group_name_H-M   'P 1'
#
loop_
_entity.id
_entity.type
_entity.pdbx_description
1 polymer ?
#
loop_
_entity_poly.entity_id
_entity_poly.type
_entity_poly.pdbx_seq_one_letter_code
_entity_poly.pdbx_strand_id
1 'polypeptide(L)' 'MAKAMTIGGMVVAGLLALVFGLDLILGVPFDGASTWMDIGFLLCGLILGYMSWNAFKGAK' A
#
# COMPACT_ATOMS: atom_id res chain seq x y z
N MET A 1 -19.03 8.48 -8.24
CA MET A 1 -18.80 7.37 -7.28
C MET A 1 -17.49 6.62 -7.54
N ALA A 2 -17.22 6.11 -8.75
CA ALA A 2 -16.01 5.32 -9.03
C ALA A 2 -14.67 6.02 -8.73
N LYS A 3 -14.55 7.33 -9.00
CA LYS A 3 -13.32 8.12 -8.73
C LYS A 3 -12.96 8.23 -7.25
N ALA A 4 -13.95 8.31 -6.36
CA ALA A 4 -13.69 8.43 -4.92
C ALA A 4 -13.12 7.12 -4.35
N MET A 5 -13.63 5.97 -4.80
CA MET A 5 -13.13 4.66 -4.39
C MET A 5 -11.72 4.38 -4.93
N THR A 6 -11.40 4.79 -6.16
CA THR A 6 -10.04 4.60 -6.71
C THR A 6 -9.01 5.49 -6.01
N ILE A 7 -9.38 6.74 -5.67
CA ILE A 7 -8.52 7.61 -4.86
C ILE A 7 -8.34 7.05 -3.45
N GLY A 8 -9.41 6.58 -2.81
CA GLY A 8 -9.33 5.91 -1.50
C GLY A 8 -8.38 4.71 -1.52
N GLY A 9 -8.46 3.86 -2.54
CA GLY A 9 -7.55 2.72 -2.73
C GLY A 9 -6.09 3.14 -2.91
N MET A 10 -5.82 4.21 -3.66
CA MET A 10 -4.46 4.77 -3.80
C MET A 10 -3.91 5.34 -2.49
N VAL A 11 -4.73 6.01 -1.69
CA VAL A 11 -4.32 6.54 -0.38
C VAL A 11 -3.97 5.41 0.58
N VAL A 12 -4.81 4.39 0.68
CA VAL A 12 -4.57 3.22 1.54
C VAL A 12 -3.31 2.46 1.08
N ALA A 13 -3.11 2.29 -0.23
CA ALA A 13 -1.90 1.69 -0.78
C ALA A 13 -0.63 2.47 -0.39
N GLY A 14 -0.68 3.81 -0.48
CA GLY A 14 0.43 4.67 -0.07
C GLY A 14 0.75 4.56 1.42
N LEU A 15 -0.27 4.52 2.28
CA LEU A 15 -0.09 4.34 3.72
C LEU A 15 0.50 2.96 4.05
N LEU A 16 0.04 1.89 3.40
CA LEU A 16 0.59 0.55 3.57
C LEU A 16 2.06 0.49 3.15
N ALA A 17 2.40 1.04 1.98
CA ALA A 17 3.78 1.07 1.50
C ALA A 17 4.69 1.90 2.43
N LEU A 18 4.19 3.00 2.99
CA LEU A 18 4.94 3.81 3.95
C LEU A 18 5.17 3.06 5.26
N VAL A 19 4.12 2.54 5.90
CA VAL A 19 4.22 1.92 7.23
C VAL A 19 5.06 0.65 7.16
N PHE A 20 4.79 -0.26 6.22
CA PHE A 20 5.52 -1.51 6.11
C PHE A 20 6.90 -1.34 5.45
N GLY A 21 7.08 -0.31 4.61
CA GLY A 21 8.39 0.05 4.08
C GLY A 21 9.30 0.65 5.14
N LEU A 22 8.74 1.51 6.01
CA LEU A 22 9.45 2.03 7.18
C LEU A 22 9.79 0.91 8.17
N ASP A 23 8.87 -0.02 8.42
CA ASP A 23 9.14 -1.14 9.31
C ASP A 23 10.24 -2.05 8.76
N LEU A 24 10.24 -2.33 7.46
CA LEU A 24 11.28 -3.14 6.82
C LEU A 24 12.68 -2.47 6.83
N ILE A 25 12.75 -1.14 6.75
CA ILE A 25 14.04 -0.40 6.67
C ILE A 25 14.55 -0.02 8.07
N LEU A 26 13.68 0.43 8.96
CA LEU A 26 14.02 1.01 10.26
C LEU A 26 13.53 0.17 11.46
N GLY A 27 12.69 -0.83 11.25
CA GLY A 27 12.07 -1.60 12.33
C GLY A 27 11.03 -0.80 13.12
N VAL A 28 10.53 0.32 12.60
CA VAL A 28 9.54 1.15 13.30
C VAL A 28 8.28 1.19 12.43
N PRO A 29 7.08 0.85 12.93
CA PRO A 29 6.63 0.79 14.33
C PRO A 29 6.45 -0.60 14.98
N PHE A 30 6.78 -1.70 14.31
CA PHE A 30 6.54 -3.08 14.79
C PHE A 30 7.81 -3.79 15.26
N ASP A 31 8.94 -3.09 15.39
CA ASP A 31 10.24 -3.63 15.86
C ASP A 31 10.77 -4.78 15.01
N GLY A 32 10.34 -4.84 13.73
CA GLY A 32 10.67 -5.94 12.84
C GLY A 32 10.16 -7.30 13.32
N ALA A 33 9.01 -7.34 14.01
CA ALA A 33 8.43 -8.55 14.60
C ALA A 33 8.33 -9.73 13.60
N SER A 34 8.12 -9.45 12.31
CA SER A 34 8.23 -10.46 11.27
C SER A 34 8.52 -9.85 9.90
N THR A 35 9.74 -10.00 9.41
CA THR A 35 10.14 -9.50 8.08
C THR A 35 9.28 -10.10 6.95
N TRP A 36 8.77 -11.32 7.11
CA TRP A 36 7.85 -11.95 6.16
C TRP A 36 6.49 -11.25 6.10
N MET A 37 6.01 -10.75 7.23
CA MET A 37 4.78 -9.97 7.30
C MET A 37 4.96 -8.63 6.57
N ASP A 38 6.07 -7.94 6.82
CA ASP A 38 6.33 -6.62 6.23
C ASP A 38 6.45 -6.71 4.72
N ILE A 39 7.20 -7.71 4.22
CA ILE A 39 7.31 -7.98 2.78
C ILE A 39 5.94 -8.30 2.17
N GLY A 40 5.14 -9.14 2.84
CA GLY A 40 3.81 -9.53 2.37
C GLY A 40 2.86 -8.34 2.25
N PHE A 41 2.77 -7.52 3.30
CA PHE A 41 1.91 -6.34 3.32
C PHE A 41 2.41 -5.24 2.36
N LEU A 42 3.72 -5.08 2.21
CA LEU A 42 4.30 -4.17 1.22
C LEU A 42 3.92 -4.59 -0.21
N LEU A 43 4.03 -5.89 -0.52
CA LEU A 43 3.61 -6.45 -1.82
C LEU A 43 2.13 -6.22 -2.08
N CYS A 44 1.27 -6.53 -1.09
CA CYS A 44 -0.17 -6.27 -1.21
C CYS A 44 -0.48 -4.78 -1.41
N GLY A 45 0.22 -3.88 -0.71
CA GLY A 45 0.07 -2.43 -0.87
C GLY A 45 0.46 -1.96 -2.28
N LEU A 46 1.56 -2.47 -2.83
CA LEU A 46 1.99 -2.17 -4.20
C LEU A 46 0.98 -2.66 -5.25
N ILE A 47 0.45 -3.88 -5.10
CA ILE A 47 -0.58 -4.43 -5.98
C ILE A 47 -1.85 -3.59 -5.92
N LEU A 48 -2.32 -3.25 -4.71
CA LEU A 48 -3.50 -2.41 -4.49
C LEU A 48 -3.32 -1.03 -5.16
N GLY A 49 -2.15 -0.41 -4.98
CA GLY A 49 -1.83 0.87 -5.60
C GLY A 49 -1.81 0.80 -7.12
N TYR A 50 -1.20 -0.24 -7.69
CA TYR A 50 -1.17 -0.48 -9.13
C TYR A 50 -2.57 -0.67 -9.71
N MET A 51 -3.40 -1.52 -9.08
CA MET A 51 -4.79 -1.73 -9.51
C MET A 51 -5.63 -0.47 -9.38
N SER A 52 -5.49 0.27 -8.28
CA SER A 52 -6.22 1.53 -8.05
C SER A 52 -5.84 2.60 -9.06
N TRP A 53 -4.56 2.68 -9.43
CA TRP A 53 -4.05 3.58 -10.46
C TRP A 53 -4.58 3.22 -11.85
N ASN A 54 -4.60 1.92 -12.19
CA ASN A 54 -5.11 1.47 -13.48
C ASN A 54 -6.63 1.71 -13.60
N ALA A 55 -7.38 1.44 -12.52
CA ALA A 55 -8.80 1.77 -12.43
C ALA A 55 -9.06 3.29 -12.52
N PHE A 56 -8.19 4.12 -11.92
CA PHE A 56 -8.30 5.57 -12.03
C PHE A 56 -8.06 6.07 -13.46
N LYS A 57 -7.11 5.49 -14.19
CA LYS A 57 -6.91 5.80 -15.62
C LYS A 57 -8.09 5.41 -16.49
N GLY A 58 -8.68 4.23 -16.25
CA GLY A 58 -9.85 3.76 -17.01
C GLY A 58 -11.15 4.51 -16.67
N ALA A 59 -11.22 5.15 -15.50
CA ALA A 59 -12.35 5.96 -15.06
C ALA A 59 -12.20 7.48 -15.39
N LYS A 60 -11.18 7.84 -16.17
CA LYS A 60 -10.88 9.22 -16.58
C LYS A 60 -11.41 9.47 -17.98
#